data_AF-A0A963NNP0-F1
#
_entry.id   AF-A0A963NNP0-F1
#
_cell.length_a   1.000
_cell.length_b   1.000
_cell.length_c   1.000
_cell.angle_alpha   90.00
_cell.angle_beta   90.00
_cell.angle_gamma   90.00
#
_symmetry.space_group_name_H-M   'P 1'
#
loop_
_entity.id
_entity.type
_entity.pdbx_description
1 polymer ?
#
loop_
_entity_poly.entity_id
_entity_poly.type
_entity_poly.pdbx_seq_one_letter_code
_entity_poly.pdbx_strand_id
1 'polypeptide(L)'
;MPTSTGDDVVVPAGYVATAFAAWGEPIDALAPAFKADATGTALEQEQQVGDNHDGMAFFGFNAAGNGLGDRSDEGLLVMNHEYINPEYFYAPDSDPDDWMAPFTFEKARRAQAGHGVSVLHVKRAADGSWEHVKSSPYNRRVHGNTPMTLQGTAAGHPLLRTEADPSGTEVLGTLNNCGNGRTPWGTYLTCEENWNGYFGWNGERTQTTQEARYGVTGSGFGYRWHTVDPRFDVAAHPNEPHRFGWIVEIDPFAPGSKPVKRTALGRVKHENAELVVAPNGKVVVYTGDDERNEYLYKFVSSGSFDAANPTSAANRRLLEDGTLYVARLDPGATAGDRMGTGVWIP
;
A
#
# COMPACT_ATOMS: atom_id res chain seq x y z
N MET A 1 -0.15 28.34 -15.47
CA MET A 1 0.98 27.75 -16.21
C MET A 1 0.42 27.04 -17.43
N PRO A 2 1.05 27.14 -18.62
CA PRO A 2 0.65 26.31 -19.77
C PRO A 2 0.94 24.83 -19.50
N THR A 3 0.26 23.94 -20.20
CA THR A 3 0.62 22.51 -20.24
C THR A 3 2.00 22.34 -20.88
N SER A 4 2.74 21.31 -20.46
CA SER A 4 4.10 21.02 -20.95
C SER A 4 4.23 19.54 -21.32
N THR A 5 5.11 19.24 -22.27
CA THR A 5 5.58 17.88 -22.64
C THR A 5 7.09 17.73 -22.47
N GLY A 6 7.74 18.69 -21.80
CA GLY A 6 9.16 18.62 -21.48
C GLY A 6 9.42 17.72 -20.25
N ASP A 7 10.65 17.22 -20.15
CA ASP A 7 11.12 16.35 -19.05
C ASP A 7 11.60 17.15 -17.84
N ASP A 8 10.86 18.20 -17.47
CA ASP A 8 11.16 19.12 -16.37
C ASP A 8 9.91 19.37 -15.53
N VAL A 9 10.09 19.50 -14.21
CA VAL A 9 9.02 19.93 -13.30
C VAL A 9 8.90 21.46 -13.32
N VAL A 10 7.91 21.96 -14.04
CA VAL A 10 7.67 23.41 -14.19
C VAL A 10 6.65 23.89 -13.14
N VAL A 11 7.09 24.74 -12.22
CA VAL A 11 6.27 25.31 -11.13
C VAL A 11 5.97 26.81 -11.33
N PRO A 12 4.92 27.37 -10.70
CA PRO A 12 4.63 28.80 -10.76
C PRO A 12 5.78 29.67 -10.23
N ALA A 13 5.83 30.93 -10.68
CA ALA A 13 6.82 31.89 -10.16
C ALA A 13 6.73 32.01 -8.63
N GLY A 14 7.88 31.96 -7.96
CA GLY A 14 7.98 31.96 -6.49
C GLY A 14 8.00 30.57 -5.85
N TYR A 15 7.84 29.50 -6.62
CA TYR A 15 7.97 28.11 -6.16
C TYR A 15 9.26 27.46 -6.65
N VAL A 16 9.69 26.43 -5.93
CA VAL A 16 10.81 25.55 -6.29
C VAL A 16 10.33 24.10 -6.11
N ALA A 17 10.72 23.24 -7.04
CA ALA A 17 10.60 21.79 -6.90
C ALA A 17 12.00 21.18 -6.70
N THR A 18 12.13 20.23 -5.79
CA THR A 18 13.39 19.53 -5.52
C THR A 18 13.07 18.06 -5.30
N ALA A 19 13.77 17.17 -6.01
CA ALA A 19 13.63 15.74 -5.83
C ALA A 19 14.06 15.34 -4.41
N PHE A 20 13.31 14.43 -3.80
CA PHE A 20 13.54 13.98 -2.44
C PHE A 20 13.11 12.51 -2.32
N ALA A 21 13.92 11.67 -1.67
CA ALA A 21 13.64 10.24 -1.48
C ALA A 21 13.39 9.48 -2.79
N ALA A 22 14.40 9.40 -3.67
CA ALA A 22 14.26 8.66 -4.94
C ALA A 22 14.23 7.13 -4.73
N TRP A 23 13.73 6.39 -5.71
CA TRP A 23 13.83 4.92 -5.72
C TRP A 23 15.30 4.50 -5.54
N GLY A 24 15.52 3.46 -4.73
CA GLY A 24 16.86 2.94 -4.48
C GLY A 24 17.64 3.72 -3.41
N GLU A 25 17.09 4.84 -2.92
CA GLU A 25 17.72 5.57 -1.82
C GLU A 25 17.88 4.67 -0.59
N PRO A 26 19.07 4.55 0.02
CA PRO A 26 19.27 3.69 1.20
C PRO A 26 18.29 4.04 2.34
N ILE A 27 17.67 3.06 3.00
CA ILE A 27 16.72 3.36 4.08
C ILE A 27 17.42 3.93 5.32
N ASP A 28 18.69 3.58 5.52
CA ASP A 28 19.54 4.08 6.61
C ASP A 28 21.00 4.23 6.16
N ALA A 29 21.91 4.51 7.09
CA ALA A 29 23.33 4.75 6.79
C ALA A 29 24.14 3.47 6.49
N LEU A 30 23.60 2.29 6.82
CA LEU A 30 24.23 0.98 6.58
C LEU A 30 23.68 0.31 5.33
N ALA A 31 22.48 0.72 4.89
CA ALA A 31 21.84 0.22 3.69
C ALA A 31 22.69 0.49 2.43
N PRO A 32 22.69 -0.45 1.47
CA PRO A 32 23.49 -0.37 0.26
C PRO A 32 23.03 0.77 -0.65
N ALA A 33 23.97 1.42 -1.34
CA ALA A 33 23.68 2.43 -2.34
C ALA A 33 22.96 1.84 -3.57
N PHE A 34 22.15 2.66 -4.24
CA PHE A 34 21.51 2.31 -5.49
C PHE A 34 22.54 1.94 -6.57
N LYS A 35 22.22 0.92 -7.38
CA LYS A 35 23.03 0.46 -8.50
C LYS A 35 22.25 0.67 -9.80
N ALA A 36 22.59 1.73 -10.53
CA ALA A 36 21.91 2.14 -11.75
C ALA A 36 22.07 1.15 -12.92
N ASP A 37 23.02 0.22 -12.83
CA ASP A 37 23.20 -0.88 -13.80
C ASP A 37 22.26 -2.08 -13.54
N ALA A 38 21.30 -1.92 -12.62
CA ALA A 38 20.37 -2.95 -12.17
C ALA A 38 21.02 -4.25 -11.65
N THR A 39 22.28 -4.21 -11.18
CA THR A 39 22.94 -5.35 -10.53
C THR A 39 22.57 -5.52 -9.05
N GLY A 40 21.66 -4.69 -8.53
CA GLY A 40 21.12 -4.81 -7.17
C GLY A 40 20.44 -6.15 -6.90
N THR A 41 20.58 -6.65 -5.68
CA THR A 41 19.92 -7.89 -5.22
C THR A 41 18.58 -7.61 -4.53
N ALA A 42 17.78 -8.64 -4.29
CA ALA A 42 16.56 -8.54 -3.50
C ALA A 42 16.82 -8.03 -2.09
N LEU A 43 17.85 -8.55 -1.41
CA LEU A 43 18.22 -8.14 -0.06
C LEU A 43 18.66 -6.67 0.02
N GLU A 44 19.32 -6.18 -1.02
CA GLU A 44 19.69 -4.76 -1.10
C GLU A 44 18.44 -3.90 -1.30
N GLN A 45 17.52 -4.30 -2.18
CA GLN A 45 16.26 -3.59 -2.40
C GLN A 45 15.35 -3.58 -1.16
N GLU A 46 15.35 -4.64 -0.35
CA GLU A 46 14.61 -4.69 0.95
C GLU A 46 15.10 -3.60 1.93
N GLN A 47 16.28 -3.01 1.70
CA GLN A 47 16.89 -1.96 2.53
C GLN A 47 16.93 -0.60 1.82
N GLN A 48 16.30 -0.45 0.67
CA GLN A 48 16.25 0.80 -0.10
C GLN A 48 14.82 1.28 -0.23
N VAL A 49 14.60 2.56 -0.44
CA VAL A 49 13.28 3.09 -0.83
C VAL A 49 12.79 2.35 -2.08
N GLY A 50 11.50 1.99 -2.10
CA GLY A 50 10.88 1.24 -3.19
C GLY A 50 10.72 2.06 -4.47
N ASP A 51 10.11 1.43 -5.48
CA ASP A 51 9.89 2.04 -6.80
C ASP A 51 8.44 2.56 -6.93
N ASN A 52 8.21 3.47 -7.89
CA ASN A 52 6.90 4.09 -8.17
C ASN A 52 6.17 4.55 -6.90
N HIS A 53 6.71 5.62 -6.32
CA HIS A 53 6.12 6.29 -5.16
C HIS A 53 4.68 6.69 -5.45
N ASP A 54 3.79 6.37 -4.53
CA ASP A 54 2.36 6.71 -4.66
C ASP A 54 1.84 7.36 -3.37
N GLY A 55 0.68 6.96 -2.86
CA GLY A 55 0.03 7.49 -1.68
C GLY A 55 1.01 7.70 -0.52
N MET A 56 0.87 8.83 0.16
CA MET A 56 1.81 9.24 1.20
C MET A 56 1.16 10.13 2.26
N ALA A 57 1.73 10.11 3.47
CA ALA A 57 1.35 10.99 4.56
C ALA A 57 2.54 11.38 5.43
N PHE A 58 2.50 12.61 5.94
CA PHE A 58 3.46 13.11 6.92
C PHE A 58 2.89 13.04 8.35
N PHE A 59 3.66 12.43 9.25
CA PHE A 59 3.34 12.29 10.66
C PHE A 59 4.35 13.11 11.48
N GLY A 60 3.95 14.31 11.89
CA GLY A 60 4.78 15.19 12.71
C GLY A 60 5.13 14.57 14.06
N PHE A 61 6.34 14.84 14.54
CA PHE A 61 6.71 14.47 15.90
C PHE A 61 6.05 15.35 16.96
N ASN A 62 5.93 14.82 18.17
CA ASN A 62 5.70 15.59 19.38
C ASN A 62 6.94 16.45 19.71
N ALA A 63 6.82 17.32 20.72
CA ALA A 63 7.91 18.18 21.16
C ALA A 63 9.18 17.40 21.60
N ALA A 64 9.03 16.14 22.02
CA ALA A 64 10.14 15.27 22.43
C ALA A 64 10.80 14.53 21.26
N GLY A 65 10.29 14.64 20.03
CA GLY A 65 10.86 14.00 18.84
C GLY A 65 10.70 12.48 18.81
N ASN A 66 9.78 11.89 19.59
CA ASN A 66 9.75 10.44 19.82
C ASN A 66 8.36 9.78 19.69
N GLY A 67 7.38 10.50 19.15
CA GLY A 67 6.03 10.00 18.96
C GLY A 67 5.16 11.00 18.18
N LEU A 68 3.90 10.63 17.93
CA LEU A 68 2.94 11.47 17.20
C LEU A 68 2.76 12.83 17.87
N GLY A 69 2.83 13.89 17.08
CA GLY A 69 2.49 15.26 17.47
C GLY A 69 2.09 16.11 16.26
N ASP A 70 2.33 17.41 16.37
CA ASP A 70 1.86 18.45 15.45
C ASP A 70 3.00 19.27 14.80
N ARG A 71 4.26 18.86 15.00
CA ARG A 71 5.40 19.47 14.29
C ARG A 71 5.20 19.37 12.79
N SER A 72 5.61 20.42 12.08
CA SER A 72 5.55 20.52 10.61
C SER A 72 6.93 20.59 9.96
N ASP A 73 7.99 20.55 10.78
CA ASP A 73 9.39 20.69 10.39
C ASP A 73 10.20 19.41 10.62
N GLU A 74 9.66 18.40 11.30
CA GLU A 74 10.32 17.13 11.56
C GLU A 74 9.28 16.05 11.89
N GLY A 75 9.46 14.86 11.33
CA GLY A 75 8.50 13.77 11.50
C GLY A 75 8.80 12.59 10.60
N LEU A 76 7.79 11.76 10.38
CA LEU A 76 7.88 10.58 9.54
C LEU A 76 7.10 10.81 8.24
N LEU A 77 7.77 10.75 7.10
CA LEU A 77 7.15 10.63 5.79
C LEU A 77 6.94 9.14 5.52
N VAL A 78 5.68 8.73 5.39
CA VAL A 78 5.28 7.37 5.07
C VAL A 78 4.72 7.36 3.66
N MET A 79 5.25 6.52 2.79
CA MET A 79 4.98 6.55 1.35
C MET A 79 4.94 5.16 0.76
N ASN A 80 3.92 4.92 -0.06
CA ASN A 80 3.71 3.69 -0.79
C ASN A 80 4.66 3.54 -1.98
N HIS A 81 4.82 2.29 -2.43
CA HIS A 81 5.57 1.86 -3.60
C HIS A 81 4.70 0.88 -4.37
N GLU A 82 4.05 1.36 -5.42
CA GLU A 82 2.91 0.69 -6.02
C GLU A 82 3.33 -0.45 -6.97
N TYR A 83 4.32 -0.21 -7.81
CA TYR A 83 4.80 -1.20 -8.77
C TYR A 83 6.28 -0.99 -9.09
N ILE A 84 6.83 -1.80 -10.00
CA ILE A 84 8.19 -1.61 -10.55
C ILE A 84 8.12 -1.42 -12.06
N ASN A 85 9.09 -0.69 -12.62
CA ASN A 85 9.25 -0.57 -14.08
C ASN A 85 10.29 -1.60 -14.57
N PRO A 86 9.89 -2.72 -15.21
CA PRO A 86 10.82 -3.82 -15.55
C PRO A 86 12.06 -3.38 -16.34
N GLU A 87 11.90 -2.38 -17.23
CA GLU A 87 12.95 -1.81 -18.06
C GLU A 87 14.10 -1.22 -17.25
N TYR A 88 13.81 -0.47 -16.19
CA TYR A 88 14.84 0.14 -15.34
C TYR A 88 15.25 -0.80 -14.22
N PHE A 89 14.32 -1.65 -13.77
CA PHE A 89 14.50 -2.47 -12.60
C PHE A 89 15.39 -3.70 -12.86
N TYR A 90 15.33 -4.29 -14.05
CA TYR A 90 16.05 -5.53 -14.38
C TYR A 90 17.19 -5.38 -15.39
N ALA A 91 17.02 -4.56 -16.43
CA ALA A 91 18.02 -4.42 -17.49
C ALA A 91 17.88 -3.07 -18.21
N PRO A 92 18.31 -1.96 -17.58
CA PRO A 92 18.26 -0.65 -18.19
C PRO A 92 19.05 -0.65 -19.51
N ASP A 93 18.55 0.10 -20.48
CA ASP A 93 19.12 0.25 -21.82
C ASP A 93 19.16 -1.04 -22.68
N SER A 94 18.58 -2.16 -22.23
CA SER A 94 18.44 -3.37 -23.05
C SER A 94 17.22 -3.31 -23.97
N ASP A 95 17.15 -4.26 -24.91
CA ASP A 95 15.97 -4.45 -25.76
C ASP A 95 14.72 -4.73 -24.89
N PRO A 96 13.55 -4.12 -25.20
CA PRO A 96 12.28 -4.42 -24.53
C PRO A 96 11.92 -5.92 -24.43
N ASP A 97 12.31 -6.71 -25.42
CA ASP A 97 12.06 -8.15 -25.41
C ASP A 97 12.93 -8.90 -24.37
N ASP A 98 14.01 -8.26 -23.89
CA ASP A 98 15.03 -8.87 -23.05
C ASP A 98 14.98 -8.44 -21.57
N TRP A 99 14.26 -7.37 -21.19
CA TRP A 99 14.29 -6.81 -19.82
C TRP A 99 14.10 -7.87 -18.73
N MET A 100 13.16 -8.78 -18.96
CA MET A 100 12.82 -9.83 -18.01
C MET A 100 13.67 -11.09 -18.16
N ALA A 101 14.37 -11.31 -19.27
CA ALA A 101 15.03 -12.57 -19.58
C ALA A 101 16.45 -12.71 -18.94
N PRO A 102 16.88 -13.93 -18.57
CA PRO A 102 16.01 -14.97 -18.05
C PRO A 102 15.29 -14.47 -16.79
N PHE A 103 14.03 -14.87 -16.61
CA PHE A 103 13.29 -14.51 -15.40
C PHE A 103 13.57 -15.52 -14.30
N THR A 104 14.07 -15.05 -13.16
CA THR A 104 14.54 -15.89 -12.06
C THR A 104 13.79 -15.59 -10.78
N PHE A 105 13.85 -16.51 -9.81
CA PHE A 105 13.31 -16.27 -8.48
C PHE A 105 13.91 -15.02 -7.83
N GLU A 106 15.22 -14.76 -8.03
CA GLU A 106 15.85 -13.54 -7.51
C GLU A 106 15.28 -12.25 -8.11
N LYS A 107 15.00 -12.22 -9.43
CA LYS A 107 14.29 -11.09 -10.06
C LYS A 107 12.90 -10.91 -9.45
N ALA A 108 12.13 -11.99 -9.26
CA ALA A 108 10.83 -11.91 -8.61
C ALA A 108 10.92 -11.39 -7.16
N ARG A 109 11.87 -11.91 -6.36
CA ARG A 109 12.13 -11.45 -4.98
C ARG A 109 12.51 -9.99 -4.90
N ARG A 110 13.37 -9.52 -5.81
CA ARG A 110 13.76 -8.12 -5.87
C ARG A 110 12.59 -7.23 -6.24
N ALA A 111 11.75 -7.63 -7.20
CA ALA A 111 10.54 -6.89 -7.50
C ALA A 111 9.56 -6.86 -6.31
N GLN A 112 9.32 -7.99 -5.65
CA GLN A 112 8.51 -8.02 -4.42
C GLN A 112 9.07 -7.08 -3.33
N ALA A 113 10.40 -6.91 -3.26
CA ALA A 113 11.07 -5.96 -2.38
C ALA A 113 10.97 -4.48 -2.84
N GLY A 114 10.72 -4.23 -4.12
CA GLY A 114 10.48 -2.90 -4.68
C GLY A 114 9.10 -2.33 -4.32
N HIS A 115 8.13 -3.18 -3.97
CA HIS A 115 6.77 -2.78 -3.58
C HIS A 115 6.66 -2.47 -2.09
N GLY A 116 5.50 -1.97 -1.65
CA GLY A 116 5.15 -1.85 -0.24
C GLY A 116 5.12 -0.42 0.25
N VAL A 117 5.80 -0.14 1.36
CA VAL A 117 5.83 1.16 2.04
C VAL A 117 7.24 1.46 2.55
N SER A 118 7.65 2.72 2.47
CA SER A 118 8.81 3.27 3.17
C SER A 118 8.35 4.22 4.26
N VAL A 119 8.94 4.09 5.46
CA VAL A 119 8.84 5.06 6.55
C VAL A 119 10.19 5.75 6.63
N LEU A 120 10.22 7.06 6.39
CA LEU A 120 11.43 7.89 6.43
C LEU A 120 11.30 8.94 7.52
N HIS A 121 12.27 9.05 8.42
CA HIS A 121 12.39 10.24 9.25
C HIS A 121 12.96 11.37 8.40
N VAL A 122 12.18 12.44 8.28
CA VAL A 122 12.53 13.63 7.53
C VAL A 122 12.53 14.87 8.42
N LYS A 123 13.45 15.79 8.12
CA LYS A 123 13.61 17.05 8.86
C LYS A 123 13.83 18.21 7.91
N ARG A 124 13.28 19.36 8.24
CA ARG A 124 13.51 20.61 7.50
C ARG A 124 14.70 21.34 8.11
N ALA A 125 15.71 21.61 7.29
CA ALA A 125 16.87 22.40 7.64
C ALA A 125 16.52 23.91 7.73
N ALA A 126 17.45 24.70 8.27
CA ALA A 126 17.25 26.14 8.47
C ALA A 126 17.11 26.93 7.16
N ASP A 127 17.65 26.41 6.06
CA ASP A 127 17.51 26.98 4.71
C ASP A 127 16.20 26.56 4.01
N GLY A 128 15.37 25.75 4.67
CA GLY A 128 14.10 25.25 4.15
C GLY A 128 14.20 23.94 3.35
N SER A 129 15.40 23.42 3.10
CA SER A 129 15.58 22.11 2.46
C SER A 129 15.14 20.97 3.40
N TRP A 130 14.72 19.85 2.83
CA TRP A 130 14.37 18.65 3.59
C TRP A 130 15.50 17.63 3.51
N GLU A 131 15.82 17.02 4.64
CA GLU A 131 16.80 15.95 4.78
C GLU A 131 16.14 14.64 5.22
N HIS A 132 16.64 13.53 4.72
CA HIS A 132 16.34 12.19 5.24
C HIS A 132 17.34 11.86 6.34
N VAL A 133 16.85 11.72 7.58
CA VAL A 133 17.65 11.42 8.77
C VAL A 133 17.98 9.92 8.83
N LYS A 134 19.03 9.50 8.11
CA LYS A 134 19.45 8.08 7.96
C LYS A 134 19.80 7.35 9.25
N SER A 135 20.13 8.08 10.33
CA SER A 135 20.43 7.50 11.64
C SER A 135 19.18 7.17 12.45
N SER A 136 17.99 7.47 11.92
CA SER A 136 16.74 7.33 12.64
C SER A 136 16.36 5.86 12.85
N PRO A 137 15.97 5.45 14.06
CA PRO A 137 15.46 4.11 14.30
C PRO A 137 14.07 3.88 13.69
N TYR A 138 13.37 4.94 13.26
CA TYR A 138 12.05 4.85 12.64
C TYR A 138 12.10 4.45 11.17
N ASN A 139 13.28 4.55 10.54
CA ASN A 139 13.44 4.23 9.12
C ASN A 139 13.13 2.75 8.87
N ARG A 140 12.24 2.48 7.91
CA ARG A 140 11.72 1.12 7.72
C ARG A 140 11.23 0.89 6.30
N ARG A 141 11.53 -0.29 5.77
CA ARG A 141 10.81 -0.90 4.65
C ARG A 141 9.76 -1.89 5.13
N VAL A 142 8.57 -1.79 4.53
CA VAL A 142 7.55 -2.82 4.50
C VAL A 142 7.40 -3.19 3.02
N HIS A 143 7.43 -4.49 2.69
CA HIS A 143 7.51 -4.95 1.30
C HIS A 143 6.71 -6.25 1.09
N GLY A 144 6.71 -6.79 -0.13
CA GLY A 144 5.94 -7.97 -0.55
C GLY A 144 6.23 -9.28 0.20
N ASN A 145 7.13 -9.24 1.20
CA ASN A 145 7.49 -10.37 2.05
C ASN A 145 7.58 -10.05 3.55
N THR A 146 7.24 -8.83 3.97
CA THR A 146 7.21 -8.48 5.40
C THR A 146 6.11 -9.28 6.11
N PRO A 147 6.37 -9.94 7.24
CA PRO A 147 5.32 -10.62 8.00
C PRO A 147 4.27 -9.66 8.54
N MET A 148 3.00 -10.01 8.37
CA MET A 148 1.84 -9.23 8.77
C MET A 148 0.79 -10.12 9.45
N THR A 149 -0.11 -9.47 10.19
CA THR A 149 -1.26 -10.13 10.81
C THR A 149 -2.54 -9.79 10.04
N LEU A 150 -3.41 -10.77 9.83
CA LEU A 150 -4.78 -10.57 9.37
C LEU A 150 -5.68 -10.36 10.59
N GLN A 151 -6.47 -9.28 10.61
CA GLN A 151 -7.33 -8.96 11.73
C GLN A 151 -8.70 -8.46 11.27
N GLY A 152 -9.75 -8.92 11.95
CA GLY A 152 -11.15 -8.63 11.66
C GLY A 152 -11.93 -9.89 11.33
N THR A 153 -13.14 -9.72 10.80
CA THR A 153 -14.13 -10.79 10.61
C THR A 153 -13.70 -11.95 9.70
N ALA A 154 -12.78 -11.74 8.75
CA ALA A 154 -12.31 -12.79 7.86
C ALA A 154 -11.07 -13.52 8.39
N ALA A 155 -10.37 -12.98 9.39
CA ALA A 155 -9.16 -13.60 9.93
C ALA A 155 -9.43 -15.02 10.42
N GLY A 156 -8.63 -15.97 9.95
CA GLY A 156 -8.75 -17.40 10.26
C GLY A 156 -9.81 -18.17 9.47
N HIS A 157 -10.54 -17.51 8.56
CA HIS A 157 -11.48 -18.16 7.65
C HIS A 157 -10.76 -19.19 6.76
N PRO A 158 -11.38 -20.34 6.40
CA PRO A 158 -10.75 -21.36 5.57
C PRO A 158 -10.15 -20.86 4.24
N LEU A 159 -10.75 -19.85 3.62
CA LEU A 159 -10.23 -19.22 2.39
C LEU A 159 -8.93 -18.42 2.60
N LEU A 160 -8.56 -18.09 3.84
CA LEU A 160 -7.29 -17.41 4.15
C LEU A 160 -6.19 -18.37 4.60
N ARG A 161 -6.51 -19.66 4.75
CA ARG A 161 -5.55 -20.67 5.21
C ARG A 161 -4.74 -21.19 4.04
N THR A 162 -3.44 -21.32 4.24
CA THR A 162 -2.51 -21.95 3.29
C THR A 162 -1.70 -23.03 4.01
N GLU A 163 -0.89 -23.79 3.28
CA GLU A 163 0.04 -24.73 3.90
C GLU A 163 1.03 -24.01 4.83
N ALA A 164 1.56 -22.86 4.41
CA ALA A 164 2.51 -22.07 5.18
C ALA A 164 1.87 -21.33 6.37
N ASP A 165 0.55 -21.11 6.34
CA ASP A 165 -0.22 -20.55 7.44
C ASP A 165 -1.57 -21.28 7.60
N PRO A 166 -1.58 -22.40 8.36
CA PRO A 166 -2.79 -23.16 8.61
C PRO A 166 -3.80 -22.43 9.51
N SER A 167 -3.40 -21.39 10.26
CA SER A 167 -4.34 -20.62 11.07
C SER A 167 -5.09 -19.60 10.24
N GLY A 168 -4.51 -19.09 9.15
CA GLY A 168 -5.11 -18.08 8.26
C GLY A 168 -5.15 -16.69 8.89
N THR A 169 -4.18 -16.40 9.75
CA THR A 169 -4.10 -15.16 10.56
C THR A 169 -2.78 -14.43 10.40
N GLU A 170 -1.81 -15.03 9.72
CA GLU A 170 -0.54 -14.41 9.37
C GLU A 170 -0.48 -14.27 7.85
N VAL A 171 0.37 -13.42 7.28
CA VAL A 171 0.57 -13.32 5.83
C VAL A 171 1.92 -12.67 5.54
N LEU A 172 2.53 -13.05 4.42
CA LEU A 172 3.74 -12.40 3.93
C LEU A 172 3.38 -11.32 2.92
N GLY A 173 3.59 -10.07 3.35
CA GLY A 173 3.68 -8.93 2.47
C GLY A 173 2.39 -8.19 2.19
N THR A 174 2.60 -7.02 1.59
CA THR A 174 1.59 -6.19 0.95
C THR A 174 2.09 -5.83 -0.44
N LEU A 175 1.17 -5.67 -1.39
CA LEU A 175 1.47 -5.52 -2.81
C LEU A 175 0.58 -4.44 -3.40
N ASN A 176 1.11 -3.77 -4.41
CA ASN A 176 0.37 -2.78 -5.18
C ASN A 176 -0.32 -1.74 -4.31
N ASN A 177 0.54 -1.12 -3.51
CA ASN A 177 0.19 -0.11 -2.54
C ASN A 177 -0.06 1.20 -3.29
N CYS A 178 -1.33 1.51 -3.56
CA CYS A 178 -1.74 2.65 -4.39
C CYS A 178 -1.82 3.95 -3.56
N GLY A 179 -3.01 4.47 -3.31
CA GLY A 179 -3.27 5.59 -2.42
C GLY A 179 -3.20 5.24 -0.92
N ASN A 180 -3.62 6.17 -0.08
CA ASN A 180 -3.42 6.06 1.37
C ASN A 180 -4.55 6.62 2.22
N GLY A 181 -4.42 6.39 3.52
CA GLY A 181 -5.22 6.99 4.57
C GLY A 181 -4.41 7.28 5.83
N ARG A 182 -4.96 8.10 6.72
CA ARG A 182 -4.35 8.43 8.00
C ARG A 182 -5.39 8.32 9.10
N THR A 183 -5.05 7.64 10.18
CA THR A 183 -5.92 7.53 11.35
C THR A 183 -5.66 8.66 12.35
N PRO A 184 -6.66 9.07 13.15
CA PRO A 184 -6.47 10.06 14.21
C PRO A 184 -5.66 9.52 15.40
N TRP A 185 -5.39 8.22 15.45
CA TRP A 185 -4.51 7.59 16.43
C TRP A 185 -3.07 7.39 15.95
N GLY A 186 -2.71 7.97 14.80
CA GLY A 186 -1.31 8.09 14.36
C GLY A 186 -0.77 6.92 13.55
N THR A 187 -1.65 6.14 12.94
CA THR A 187 -1.26 5.05 12.03
C THR A 187 -1.56 5.41 10.58
N TYR A 188 -0.84 4.75 9.69
CA TYR A 188 -0.93 4.89 8.25
C TYR A 188 -1.75 3.74 7.66
N LEU A 189 -2.63 4.04 6.71
CA LEU A 189 -3.38 3.05 5.95
C LEU A 189 -2.82 3.01 4.52
N THR A 190 -2.30 1.86 4.11
CA THR A 190 -1.91 1.59 2.72
C THR A 190 -2.92 0.65 2.07
N CYS A 191 -3.14 0.79 0.77
CA CYS A 191 -4.27 0.19 0.07
C CYS A 191 -3.75 -0.75 -1.01
N GLU A 192 -4.11 -2.04 -0.94
CA GLU A 192 -3.77 -3.01 -1.99
C GLU A 192 -4.78 -2.93 -3.14
N GLU A 193 -4.33 -2.53 -4.31
CA GLU A 193 -5.19 -2.16 -5.45
C GLU A 193 -5.20 -3.25 -6.53
N ASN A 194 -4.37 -3.17 -7.57
CA ASN A 194 -4.22 -4.21 -8.61
C ASN A 194 -3.41 -5.45 -8.16
N TRP A 195 -3.64 -5.94 -6.94
CA TRP A 195 -2.99 -7.15 -6.39
C TRP A 195 -3.21 -8.41 -7.25
N ASN A 196 -4.33 -8.47 -8.00
CA ASN A 196 -4.67 -9.60 -8.86
C ASN A 196 -3.65 -9.81 -9.99
N GLY A 197 -2.98 -8.73 -10.43
CA GLY A 197 -2.00 -8.77 -11.52
C GLY A 197 -0.72 -9.53 -11.18
N TYR A 198 -0.44 -9.77 -9.90
CA TYR A 198 0.77 -10.44 -9.42
C TYR A 198 0.62 -11.95 -9.32
N PHE A 199 -0.61 -12.44 -9.40
CA PHE A 199 -0.94 -13.86 -9.38
C PHE A 199 -1.17 -14.39 -10.80
N GLY A 200 -0.82 -15.65 -11.01
CA GLY A 200 -1.07 -16.38 -12.25
C GLY A 200 -1.02 -17.88 -11.99
N TRP A 201 -0.93 -18.69 -13.03
CA TRP A 201 -0.76 -20.14 -12.83
C TRP A 201 0.07 -20.79 -13.92
N ASN A 202 0.82 -21.83 -13.52
CA ASN A 202 1.53 -22.66 -14.48
C ASN A 202 0.62 -23.77 -15.02
N GLY A 203 0.67 -23.99 -16.34
CA GLY A 203 -0.09 -25.05 -17.00
C GLY A 203 -1.58 -24.72 -17.22
N GLU A 204 -2.36 -25.75 -17.56
CA GLU A 204 -3.79 -25.61 -17.83
C GLU A 204 -4.59 -25.60 -16.52
N ARG A 205 -5.44 -24.58 -16.36
CA ARG A 205 -6.33 -24.42 -15.21
C ARG A 205 -7.56 -23.61 -15.62
N THR A 206 -8.72 -24.00 -15.10
CA THR A 206 -9.95 -23.23 -15.26
C THR A 206 -10.09 -22.23 -14.13
N GLN A 207 -10.26 -20.96 -14.49
CA GLN A 207 -10.53 -19.87 -13.56
C GLN A 207 -11.86 -20.08 -12.82
N THR A 208 -11.92 -19.80 -11.52
CA THR A 208 -13.17 -19.83 -10.75
C THR A 208 -14.01 -18.57 -11.00
N THR A 209 -15.31 -18.61 -10.70
CA THR A 209 -16.19 -17.42 -10.81
C THR A 209 -15.69 -16.26 -9.95
N GLN A 210 -15.14 -16.55 -8.77
CA GLN A 210 -14.60 -15.51 -7.89
C GLN A 210 -13.32 -14.91 -8.47
N GLU A 211 -12.40 -15.73 -8.97
CA GLU A 211 -11.19 -15.24 -9.66
C GLU A 211 -11.54 -14.39 -10.87
N ALA A 212 -12.57 -14.77 -11.63
CA ALA A 212 -13.09 -13.99 -12.76
C ALA A 212 -13.60 -12.62 -12.32
N ARG A 213 -14.32 -12.56 -11.19
CA ARG A 213 -14.80 -11.27 -10.63
C ARG A 213 -13.66 -10.35 -10.23
N TYR A 214 -12.56 -10.87 -9.68
CA TYR A 214 -11.41 -10.07 -9.27
C TYR A 214 -10.33 -9.91 -10.37
N GLY A 215 -10.58 -10.42 -11.58
CA GLY A 215 -9.64 -10.30 -12.70
C GLY A 215 -8.33 -11.07 -12.55
N VAL A 216 -8.32 -12.22 -11.84
CA VAL A 216 -7.11 -13.06 -11.71
C VAL A 216 -6.96 -13.95 -12.95
N THR A 217 -5.98 -13.67 -13.82
CA THR A 217 -5.78 -14.39 -15.09
C THR A 217 -4.56 -15.29 -15.06
N GLY A 218 -4.41 -16.19 -16.04
CA GLY A 218 -3.31 -17.16 -16.05
C GLY A 218 -1.92 -16.53 -16.15
N SER A 219 -1.79 -15.42 -16.87
CA SER A 219 -0.54 -14.68 -17.01
C SER A 219 -0.36 -13.58 -15.96
N GLY A 220 -1.37 -13.32 -15.13
CA GLY A 220 -1.46 -12.05 -14.40
C GLY A 220 -1.31 -10.87 -15.36
N PHE A 221 -0.64 -9.81 -14.90
CA PHE A 221 -0.31 -8.62 -15.69
C PHE A 221 1.11 -8.66 -16.28
N GLY A 222 1.73 -9.84 -16.35
CA GLY A 222 3.06 -10.01 -16.95
C GLY A 222 4.24 -9.93 -15.98
N TYR A 223 4.00 -9.79 -14.66
CA TYR A 223 5.07 -9.86 -13.64
C TYR A 223 5.77 -11.22 -13.55
N ARG A 224 5.10 -12.30 -13.99
CA ARG A 224 5.63 -13.68 -14.08
C ARG A 224 6.11 -14.28 -12.75
N TRP A 225 5.75 -13.72 -11.59
CA TRP A 225 6.19 -14.26 -10.29
C TRP A 225 5.79 -15.73 -10.11
N HIS A 226 4.57 -16.10 -10.51
CA HIS A 226 4.07 -17.48 -10.47
C HIS A 226 4.97 -18.49 -11.20
N THR A 227 5.77 -18.08 -12.20
CA THR A 227 6.61 -19.00 -12.97
C THR A 227 7.88 -19.43 -12.21
N VAL A 228 8.23 -18.74 -11.13
CA VAL A 228 9.48 -18.96 -10.37
C VAL A 228 9.29 -18.96 -8.85
N ASP A 229 8.22 -18.36 -8.34
CA ASP A 229 7.82 -18.33 -6.93
C ASP A 229 6.45 -19.02 -6.80
N PRO A 230 6.39 -20.28 -6.31
CA PRO A 230 5.15 -21.03 -6.21
C PRO A 230 4.06 -20.30 -5.41
N ARG A 231 4.42 -19.45 -4.44
CA ARG A 231 3.46 -18.68 -3.64
C ARG A 231 2.47 -17.88 -4.49
N PHE A 232 2.94 -17.38 -5.64
CA PHE A 232 2.14 -16.61 -6.58
C PHE A 232 1.46 -17.46 -7.66
N ASP A 233 1.73 -18.77 -7.69
CA ASP A 233 1.03 -19.74 -8.54
C ASP A 233 -0.27 -20.19 -7.87
N VAL A 234 -1.40 -19.74 -8.43
CA VAL A 234 -2.75 -20.06 -7.95
C VAL A 234 -3.07 -21.55 -8.10
N ALA A 235 -2.41 -22.29 -9.00
CA ALA A 235 -2.57 -23.74 -9.08
C ALA A 235 -1.94 -24.46 -7.88
N ALA A 236 -0.82 -23.93 -7.37
CA ALA A 236 -0.12 -24.47 -6.20
C ALA A 236 -0.73 -23.98 -4.88
N HIS A 237 -1.02 -22.68 -4.79
CA HIS A 237 -1.55 -22.03 -3.58
C HIS A 237 -2.81 -21.20 -3.89
N PRO A 238 -3.96 -21.86 -4.13
CA PRO A 238 -5.19 -21.19 -4.58
C PRO A 238 -5.76 -20.19 -3.56
N ASN A 239 -5.39 -20.32 -2.28
CA ASN A 239 -5.83 -19.42 -1.22
C ASN A 239 -4.91 -18.20 -1.01
N GLU A 240 -3.71 -18.17 -1.59
CA GLU A 240 -2.81 -17.02 -1.41
C GLU A 240 -3.42 -15.71 -1.93
N PRO A 241 -4.06 -15.65 -3.12
CA PRO A 241 -4.72 -14.43 -3.60
C PRO A 241 -5.76 -13.86 -2.63
N HIS A 242 -6.45 -14.71 -1.85
CA HIS A 242 -7.44 -14.25 -0.88
C HIS A 242 -6.83 -13.45 0.28
N ARG A 243 -5.52 -13.54 0.49
CA ARG A 243 -4.78 -12.84 1.55
C ARG A 243 -4.29 -11.45 1.11
N PHE A 244 -4.68 -10.99 -0.08
CA PHE A 244 -4.41 -9.66 -0.64
C PHE A 244 -5.70 -8.96 -1.10
N GLY A 245 -5.62 -7.65 -1.34
CA GLY A 245 -6.76 -6.77 -1.64
C GLY A 245 -7.36 -6.13 -0.39
N TRP A 246 -6.55 -5.93 0.65
CA TRP A 246 -6.98 -5.39 1.93
C TRP A 246 -6.37 -4.01 2.17
N ILE A 247 -7.07 -3.19 2.96
CA ILE A 247 -6.42 -2.06 3.63
C ILE A 247 -5.46 -2.60 4.69
N VAL A 248 -4.22 -2.14 4.70
CA VAL A 248 -3.17 -2.53 5.65
C VAL A 248 -2.82 -1.34 6.54
N GLU A 249 -2.88 -1.52 7.85
CA GLU A 249 -2.51 -0.51 8.84
C GLU A 249 -1.07 -0.71 9.32
N ILE A 250 -0.30 0.38 9.31
CA ILE A 250 1.10 0.45 9.75
C ILE A 250 1.22 1.50 10.85
N ASP A 251 1.90 1.16 11.95
CA ASP A 251 2.33 2.13 12.94
C ASP A 251 3.74 2.65 12.60
N PRO A 252 3.87 3.89 12.09
CA PRO A 252 5.17 4.42 11.71
C PRO A 252 6.06 4.73 12.93
N PHE A 253 5.49 4.91 14.12
CA PHE A 253 6.24 5.16 15.35
C PHE A 253 6.68 3.88 16.07
N ALA A 254 6.31 2.70 15.56
CA ALA A 254 6.71 1.41 16.08
C ALA A 254 7.37 0.57 14.97
N PRO A 255 8.66 0.82 14.65
CA PRO A 255 9.34 0.19 13.51
C PRO A 255 9.43 -1.34 13.60
N GLY A 256 9.36 -1.91 14.80
CA GLY A 256 9.31 -3.36 15.00
C GLY A 256 7.91 -3.99 14.99
N SER A 257 6.84 -3.19 14.86
CA SER A 257 5.46 -3.69 14.89
C SER A 257 5.10 -4.42 13.60
N LYS A 258 4.29 -5.49 13.68
CA LYS A 258 3.73 -6.13 12.48
C LYS A 258 2.62 -5.23 11.90
N PRO A 259 2.65 -4.94 10.58
CA PRO A 259 1.50 -4.36 9.90
C PRO A 259 0.27 -5.28 9.99
N VAL A 260 -0.92 -4.70 9.90
CA VAL A 260 -2.19 -5.41 10.09
C VAL A 260 -3.11 -5.23 8.90
N LYS A 261 -3.46 -6.33 8.22
CA LYS A 261 -4.49 -6.33 7.16
C LYS A 261 -5.88 -6.28 7.81
N ARG A 262 -6.65 -5.22 7.55
CA ARG A 262 -7.93 -4.91 8.19
C ARG A 262 -9.10 -5.50 7.41
N THR A 263 -9.45 -6.75 7.70
CA THR A 263 -10.41 -7.50 6.87
C THR A 263 -11.85 -6.99 6.97
N ALA A 264 -12.20 -6.28 8.05
CA ALA A 264 -13.55 -5.73 8.23
C ALA A 264 -13.88 -4.60 7.24
N LEU A 265 -12.86 -4.01 6.59
CA LEU A 265 -13.02 -2.98 5.56
C LEU A 265 -13.30 -3.56 4.17
N GLY A 266 -13.37 -4.89 4.05
CA GLY A 266 -13.65 -5.57 2.79
C GLY A 266 -12.43 -5.78 1.91
N ARG A 267 -12.58 -6.69 0.94
CA ARG A 267 -11.55 -7.07 -0.01
C ARG A 267 -11.93 -6.65 -1.42
N VAL A 268 -11.20 -5.71 -1.99
CA VAL A 268 -11.41 -5.13 -3.33
C VAL A 268 -10.06 -4.61 -3.86
N LYS A 269 -10.04 -3.82 -4.95
CA LYS A 269 -8.86 -3.09 -5.40
C LYS A 269 -8.89 -1.68 -4.82
N HIS A 270 -8.40 -1.53 -3.59
CA HIS A 270 -8.55 -0.29 -2.85
C HIS A 270 -7.61 0.80 -3.39
N GLU A 271 -8.18 1.92 -3.84
CA GLU A 271 -7.43 3.13 -4.22
C GLU A 271 -6.84 3.83 -2.99
N ASN A 272 -7.69 4.43 -2.17
CA ASN A 272 -7.32 5.13 -0.94
C ASN A 272 -8.27 4.81 0.22
N ALA A 273 -7.98 5.34 1.41
CA ALA A 273 -8.80 5.15 2.60
C ALA A 273 -9.04 6.47 3.33
N GLU A 274 -10.13 7.17 2.99
CA GLU A 274 -10.49 8.42 3.65
C GLU A 274 -11.19 8.14 4.98
N LEU A 275 -10.51 8.44 6.09
CA LEU A 275 -11.01 8.18 7.43
C LEU A 275 -11.48 9.47 8.11
N VAL A 276 -12.72 9.46 8.59
CA VAL A 276 -13.30 10.54 9.39
C VAL A 276 -13.87 10.03 10.70
N VAL A 277 -13.88 10.89 11.72
CA VAL A 277 -14.64 10.64 12.96
C VAL A 277 -15.98 11.36 12.82
N ALA A 278 -17.06 10.60 12.74
CA ALA A 278 -18.41 11.14 12.64
C ALA A 278 -18.81 11.89 13.93
N PRO A 279 -19.79 12.81 13.89
CA PRO A 279 -20.22 13.58 15.07
C PRO A 279 -20.68 12.73 16.27
N ASN A 280 -21.09 11.48 16.04
CA ASN A 280 -21.45 10.50 17.07
C ASN A 280 -20.24 9.70 17.61
N GLY A 281 -19.02 10.08 17.23
CA GLY A 281 -17.77 9.46 17.65
C GLY A 281 -17.41 8.18 16.90
N LYS A 282 -18.21 7.72 15.92
CA LYS A 282 -17.87 6.54 15.11
C LYS A 282 -16.74 6.85 14.16
N VAL A 283 -15.84 5.88 13.97
CA VAL A 283 -14.86 5.92 12.88
C VAL A 283 -15.58 5.49 11.60
N VAL A 284 -15.40 6.27 10.55
CA VAL A 284 -15.94 5.99 9.22
C VAL A 284 -14.77 5.99 8.24
N VAL A 285 -14.67 4.96 7.41
CA VAL A 285 -13.66 4.87 6.34
C VAL A 285 -14.37 4.77 5.00
N TYR A 286 -14.11 5.69 4.09
CA TYR A 286 -14.58 5.64 2.71
C TYR A 286 -13.46 5.10 1.81
N THR A 287 -13.79 4.16 0.94
CA THR A 287 -12.86 3.58 -0.04
C THR A 287 -13.52 3.44 -1.41
N GLY A 288 -12.71 3.44 -2.47
CA GLY A 288 -13.12 3.10 -3.83
C GLY A 288 -12.48 1.79 -4.27
N ASP A 289 -13.18 1.06 -5.15
CA ASP A 289 -12.66 -0.10 -5.89
C ASP A 289 -12.31 0.38 -7.30
N ASP A 290 -11.01 0.59 -7.60
CA ASP A 290 -10.60 1.14 -8.90
C ASP A 290 -10.57 0.07 -10.00
N GLU A 291 -11.78 -0.27 -10.45
CA GLU A 291 -11.97 -0.95 -11.71
C GLU A 291 -13.24 -0.41 -12.39
N ARG A 292 -13.25 -0.45 -13.73
CA ARG A 292 -14.39 0.04 -14.51
C ARG A 292 -15.68 -0.68 -14.08
N ASN A 293 -16.65 0.11 -13.61
CA ASN A 293 -17.96 -0.33 -13.14
C ASN A 293 -17.95 -1.10 -11.81
N GLU A 294 -16.91 -0.96 -11.00
CA GLU A 294 -16.94 -1.34 -9.58
C GLU A 294 -17.44 -0.18 -8.70
N TYR A 295 -17.33 -0.31 -7.37
CA TYR A 295 -18.18 0.42 -6.43
C TYR A 295 -17.42 1.32 -5.43
N LEU A 296 -18.20 2.16 -4.75
CA LEU A 296 -17.76 2.95 -3.60
C LEU A 296 -18.22 2.28 -2.31
N TYR A 297 -17.34 2.23 -1.32
CA TYR A 297 -17.56 1.57 -0.05
C TYR A 297 -17.44 2.54 1.13
N LYS A 298 -18.09 2.18 2.23
CA LYS A 298 -18.03 2.89 3.50
C LYS A 298 -18.02 1.90 4.64
N PHE A 299 -17.00 1.88 5.46
CA PHE A 299 -16.99 1.17 6.73
C PHE A 299 -17.41 2.10 7.88
N VAL A 300 -18.15 1.59 8.86
CA VAL A 300 -18.48 2.29 10.12
C VAL A 300 -18.15 1.38 11.29
N SER A 301 -17.29 1.85 12.20
CA SER A 301 -16.84 1.06 13.35
C SER A 301 -17.97 0.75 14.34
N SER A 302 -17.92 -0.43 14.97
CA SER A 302 -18.79 -0.76 16.11
C SER A 302 -18.42 0.03 17.36
N GLY A 303 -17.13 0.29 17.58
CA GLY A 303 -16.62 1.15 18.66
C GLY A 303 -16.72 2.64 18.34
N SER A 304 -16.34 3.48 19.30
CA SER A 304 -16.23 4.93 19.12
C SER A 304 -14.81 5.38 19.44
N PHE A 305 -14.33 6.41 18.74
CA PHE A 305 -13.02 7.00 18.94
C PHE A 305 -12.93 7.70 20.30
N ASP A 306 -11.97 7.28 21.12
CA ASP A 306 -11.61 7.97 22.36
C ASP A 306 -10.69 9.15 22.04
N ALA A 307 -11.28 10.34 21.87
CA ALA A 307 -10.55 11.57 21.61
C ALA A 307 -9.73 12.08 22.81
N ALA A 308 -10.05 11.64 24.04
CA ALA A 308 -9.27 11.99 25.22
C ALA A 308 -7.95 11.20 25.28
N ASN A 309 -7.94 10.00 24.72
CA ASN A 309 -6.74 9.15 24.60
C ASN A 309 -6.52 8.69 23.15
N PRO A 310 -6.17 9.60 22.24
CA PRO A 310 -6.17 9.34 20.80
C PRO A 310 -5.26 8.18 20.41
N THR A 311 -4.10 8.00 21.04
CA THR A 311 -3.14 6.92 20.72
C THR A 311 -3.38 5.63 21.51
N SER A 312 -4.54 5.47 22.15
CA SER A 312 -4.85 4.29 22.97
C SER A 312 -4.83 2.99 22.15
N ALA A 313 -4.48 1.88 22.81
CA ALA A 313 -4.57 0.56 22.19
C ALA A 313 -6.00 0.24 21.73
N ALA A 314 -7.02 0.77 22.41
CA ALA A 314 -8.43 0.58 22.04
C ALA A 314 -8.76 1.23 20.68
N ASN A 315 -8.27 2.45 20.43
CA ASN A 315 -8.51 3.13 19.15
C ASN A 315 -7.90 2.36 17.97
N ARG A 316 -6.74 1.73 18.17
CA ARG A 316 -6.08 0.87 17.16
C ARG A 316 -6.87 -0.39 16.80
N ARG A 317 -7.93 -0.71 17.55
CA ARG A 317 -8.81 -1.85 17.29
C ARG A 317 -10.14 -1.45 16.63
N LEU A 318 -10.36 -0.16 16.37
CA LEU A 318 -11.64 0.34 15.82
C LEU A 318 -11.91 -0.11 14.37
N LEU A 319 -10.88 -0.58 13.67
CA LEU A 319 -11.00 -1.13 12.31
C LEU A 319 -11.16 -2.66 12.29
N GLU A 320 -11.30 -3.31 13.45
CA GLU A 320 -11.49 -4.77 13.54
C GLU A 320 -12.96 -5.20 13.38
N ASP A 321 -13.90 -4.35 13.80
CA ASP A 321 -15.32 -4.69 13.88
C ASP A 321 -16.19 -3.47 13.56
N GLY A 322 -17.23 -3.70 12.76
CA GLY A 322 -18.11 -2.66 12.25
C GLY A 322 -19.01 -3.16 11.13
N THR A 323 -19.60 -2.24 10.39
CA THR A 323 -20.46 -2.53 9.23
C THR A 323 -19.84 -1.92 7.99
N LEU A 324 -19.61 -2.75 6.97
CA LEU A 324 -19.23 -2.33 5.63
C LEU A 324 -20.49 -2.06 4.82
N TYR A 325 -20.51 -0.97 4.08
CA TYR A 325 -21.60 -0.56 3.21
C TYR A 325 -21.08 -0.37 1.78
N VAL A 326 -21.96 -0.54 0.79
CA VAL A 326 -21.74 -0.17 -0.61
C VAL A 326 -22.71 0.92 -1.04
N ALA A 327 -22.28 1.85 -1.89
CA ALA A 327 -23.10 2.95 -2.37
C ALA A 327 -24.06 2.51 -3.49
N ARG A 328 -25.29 3.04 -3.48
CA ARG A 328 -26.14 3.18 -4.66
C ARG A 328 -26.43 4.66 -4.89
N LEU A 329 -26.19 5.12 -6.11
CA LEU A 329 -26.43 6.50 -6.51
C LEU A 329 -27.59 6.54 -7.51
N ASP A 330 -28.58 7.37 -7.24
CA ASP A 330 -29.80 7.55 -8.03
C ASP A 330 -29.78 8.94 -8.70
N PRO A 331 -30.14 9.06 -9.99
CA PRO A 331 -30.13 10.33 -10.70
C PRO A 331 -31.17 11.30 -10.14
N GLY A 332 -30.84 12.59 -10.16
CA GLY A 332 -31.78 13.67 -9.82
C GLY A 332 -32.86 13.88 -10.89
N ALA A 333 -33.87 14.68 -10.56
CA ALA A 333 -34.99 14.97 -11.47
C ALA A 333 -34.60 15.89 -12.64
N THR A 334 -33.49 16.63 -12.54
CA THR A 334 -33.07 17.62 -13.54
C THR A 334 -31.95 17.06 -14.40
N ALA A 335 -32.18 16.99 -15.72
CA ALA A 335 -31.17 16.49 -16.64
C ALA A 335 -30.01 17.50 -16.80
N GLY A 336 -28.78 17.01 -16.66
CA GLY A 336 -27.56 17.77 -16.99
C GLY A 336 -26.93 18.58 -15.85
N ASP A 337 -27.58 18.69 -14.68
CA ASP A 337 -26.99 19.37 -13.51
C ASP A 337 -26.01 18.50 -12.70
N ARG A 338 -26.00 17.18 -12.99
CA ARG A 338 -25.19 16.15 -12.32
C ARG A 338 -25.49 16.02 -10.82
N MET A 339 -26.70 16.37 -10.41
CA MET A 339 -27.18 16.20 -9.03
C MET A 339 -28.01 14.91 -8.90
N GLY A 340 -28.09 14.38 -7.69
CA GLY A 340 -28.82 13.15 -7.40
C GLY A 340 -28.91 12.86 -5.90
N THR A 341 -29.38 11.66 -5.57
CA THR A 341 -29.42 11.14 -4.20
C THR A 341 -28.64 9.85 -4.12
N GLY A 342 -28.28 9.41 -2.91
CA GLY A 342 -27.62 8.13 -2.73
C GLY A 342 -27.93 7.50 -1.38
N VAL A 343 -27.74 6.19 -1.32
CA VAL A 343 -27.91 5.40 -0.10
C VAL A 343 -26.70 4.49 0.12
N TRP A 344 -26.40 4.24 1.39
CA TRP A 344 -25.43 3.24 1.81
C TRP A 344 -26.18 1.95 2.17
N ILE A 345 -25.84 0.85 1.50
CA ILE A 345 -26.48 -0.47 1.68
C ILE A 345 -25.50 -1.35 2.47
N PRO A 346 -25.88 -1.87 3.66
CA PRO A 346 -25.01 -2.72 4.49
C PRO A 346 -24.78 -4.10 3.89
#